data_AF-A0A923YNK3-F1
#
_entry.id   AF-A0A923YNK3-F1
#
_cell.length_a   1.000
_cell.length_b   1.000
_cell.length_c   1.000
_cell.angle_alpha   90.00
_cell.angle_beta   90.00
_cell.angle_gamma   90.00
#
_symmetry.space_group_name_H-M   'P 1'
#
loop_
_entity.id
_entity.type
_entity.pdbx_description
1 polymer ?
#
loop_
_entity_poly.entity_id
_entity_poly.type
_entity_poly.pdbx_seq_one_letter_code
_entity_poly.pdbx_strand_id
1 'polypeptide(L)'
;MHSLNFKKTYKFAVKSALYITLFSTGLVYALLYFFFNINWLFVSFFAIIIATFSFFVIQYRVEHFIYRGVKKIYDDVSLLDSSTFISQPITTDMATLTREVKKFATNKKIEIETLKVREEYRREFMGNVSHELKTPLFTVQGYLSTVLDGDMKDKDLRKKYLQRAEKGVERLIYIVEDLDMISKLEMGDLNLDYSSFNILEVVQNVFDLLEMQADKKNIILMLDRRY
;
A
#
# COMPACT_ATOMS: atom_id res chain seq x y z
N MET A 1 -6.87 -26.33 2.70
CA MET A 1 -7.25 -27.52 1.90
C MET A 1 -8.56 -27.19 1.20
N HIS A 2 -8.50 -26.57 0.02
CA HIS A 2 -9.68 -26.07 -0.68
C HIS A 2 -10.02 -27.07 -1.80
N SER A 3 -11.17 -27.73 -1.70
CA SER A 3 -11.67 -28.66 -2.71
C SER A 3 -11.88 -27.90 -4.02
N LEU A 4 -10.94 -28.08 -4.96
CA LEU A 4 -11.09 -27.64 -6.34
C LEU A 4 -12.42 -28.20 -6.86
N ASN A 5 -13.29 -27.30 -7.28
CA ASN A 5 -14.69 -27.57 -7.59
C ASN A 5 -14.78 -28.32 -8.94
N PHE A 6 -14.40 -29.60 -8.95
CA PHE A 6 -14.37 -30.53 -10.09
C PHE A 6 -15.68 -30.49 -10.92
N LYS A 7 -16.82 -30.12 -10.30
CA LYS A 7 -18.14 -30.04 -10.94
C LYS A 7 -18.21 -29.09 -12.16
N LYS A 8 -17.36 -28.06 -12.28
CA LYS A 8 -17.42 -27.12 -13.43
C LYS A 8 -16.74 -27.66 -14.69
N THR A 9 -15.62 -28.37 -14.55
CA THR A 9 -14.89 -28.97 -15.68
C THR A 9 -15.70 -30.12 -16.31
N TYR A 10 -16.36 -30.93 -15.50
CA TYR A 10 -17.25 -31.99 -16.03
C TYR A 10 -18.46 -31.41 -16.78
N LYS A 11 -19.03 -30.28 -16.34
CA LYS A 11 -20.13 -29.62 -17.08
C LYS A 11 -19.71 -29.13 -18.46
N PHE A 12 -18.45 -28.71 -18.63
CA PHE A 12 -17.89 -28.35 -19.94
C PHE A 12 -17.80 -29.58 -20.85
N ALA A 13 -17.16 -30.64 -20.37
CA ALA A 13 -16.97 -31.88 -21.13
C ALA A 13 -18.31 -32.54 -21.49
N VAL A 14 -19.25 -32.62 -20.54
CA VAL A 14 -20.58 -33.21 -20.75
C VAL A 14 -21.39 -32.44 -21.79
N LYS A 15 -21.37 -31.10 -21.77
CA LYS A 15 -22.11 -30.32 -22.77
C LYS A 15 -21.53 -30.47 -24.17
N SER A 16 -20.20 -30.41 -24.31
CA SER A 16 -19.55 -30.61 -25.61
C SER A 16 -19.78 -32.04 -26.14
N ALA A 17 -19.66 -33.05 -25.28
CA ALA A 17 -19.96 -34.44 -25.63
C ALA A 17 -21.41 -34.61 -26.09
N LEU A 18 -22.38 -33.98 -25.43
CA LEU A 18 -23.80 -34.06 -25.81
C LEU A 18 -24.04 -33.52 -27.23
N TYR A 19 -23.45 -32.38 -27.59
CA TYR A 19 -23.57 -31.83 -28.96
C TYR A 19 -22.95 -32.75 -30.01
N ILE A 20 -21.78 -33.32 -29.73
CA ILE A 20 -21.09 -34.23 -30.65
C ILE A 20 -21.91 -35.53 -30.82
N THR A 21 -22.42 -36.09 -29.72
CA THR A 21 -23.24 -37.31 -29.75
C THR A 21 -24.57 -37.09 -30.49
N LEU A 22 -25.25 -35.97 -30.26
CA LEU A 22 -26.51 -35.64 -30.94
C LEU A 22 -26.29 -35.52 -32.46
N PHE A 23 -25.23 -34.81 -32.86
CA PHE A 23 -24.88 -34.65 -34.27
C PHE A 23 -24.48 -35.97 -34.93
N SER A 24 -23.61 -36.75 -34.28
CA SER A 24 -23.18 -38.06 -34.77
C SER A 24 -24.36 -39.03 -34.92
N THR A 25 -25.29 -39.04 -33.96
CA THR A 25 -26.45 -39.94 -33.98
C THR A 25 -27.42 -39.55 -35.10
N GLY A 26 -27.70 -38.25 -35.28
CA GLY A 26 -28.56 -37.77 -36.37
C GLY A 26 -27.98 -38.06 -37.75
N LEU A 27 -26.66 -37.95 -37.89
CA LEU A 27 -25.95 -38.21 -39.14
C LEU A 27 -25.91 -39.71 -39.49
N VAL A 28 -25.72 -40.58 -38.49
CA VAL A 28 -25.86 -42.04 -38.66
C VAL A 28 -27.30 -42.42 -39.02
N TYR A 29 -28.31 -41.81 -38.39
CA TYR A 29 -29.71 -42.04 -38.72
C TYR A 29 -30.05 -41.61 -40.15
N ALA A 30 -29.55 -40.45 -40.59
CA ALA A 30 -29.71 -39.98 -41.96
C ALA A 30 -29.06 -40.94 -42.99
N LEU A 31 -27.90 -41.50 -42.65
CA LEU A 31 -27.21 -42.50 -43.48
C LEU A 31 -28.06 -43.76 -43.65
N LEU A 32 -28.65 -44.27 -42.56
CA LEU A 32 -29.52 -45.44 -42.58
C LEU A 32 -30.84 -45.21 -43.34
N TYR A 33 -31.41 -43.99 -43.27
CA TYR A 33 -32.65 -43.66 -43.96
C TYR A 33 -32.49 -43.55 -45.48
N PHE A 34 -31.36 -42.98 -45.94
CA PHE A 34 -31.17 -42.66 -47.35
C PHE A 34 -30.55 -43.80 -48.17
N PHE A 35 -29.76 -44.68 -47.55
CA PHE A 35 -29.04 -45.74 -48.26
C PHE A 35 -29.27 -47.12 -47.62
N PHE A 36 -30.12 -47.94 -48.25
CA PHE A 36 -30.39 -49.32 -47.83
C PHE A 36 -29.22 -50.29 -48.17
N ASN A 37 -28.17 -49.81 -48.85
CA ASN A 37 -26.94 -50.56 -49.14
C ASN A 37 -25.71 -49.78 -48.61
N ILE A 38 -24.84 -50.47 -47.87
CA ILE A 38 -23.66 -49.87 -47.23
C ILE A 38 -22.54 -49.71 -48.26
N ASN A 39 -22.18 -48.45 -48.55
CA ASN A 39 -21.04 -48.12 -49.40
C ASN A 39 -19.91 -47.48 -48.57
N TRP A 40 -18.73 -48.10 -48.58
CA TRP A 40 -17.57 -47.72 -47.75
C TRP A 40 -17.05 -46.29 -48.00
N LEU A 41 -17.20 -45.77 -49.23
CA LEU A 41 -16.79 -44.40 -49.55
C LEU A 41 -17.66 -43.35 -48.84
N PHE A 42 -18.97 -43.58 -48.75
CA PHE A 42 -19.88 -42.68 -48.05
C PHE A 42 -19.65 -42.68 -46.54
N VAL A 43 -19.38 -43.85 -45.95
CA VAL A 43 -19.04 -43.96 -44.52
C VAL A 43 -17.77 -43.14 -44.21
N SER A 44 -16.76 -43.20 -45.08
CA SER A 44 -15.52 -42.42 -44.91
C SER A 44 -15.77 -40.91 -45.02
N PHE A 45 -16.60 -40.47 -45.97
CA PHE A 45 -16.97 -39.05 -46.12
C PHE A 45 -17.69 -38.51 -44.87
N PHE A 46 -18.64 -39.28 -44.34
CA PHE A 46 -19.36 -38.92 -43.12
C PHE A 46 -18.48 -38.90 -41.87
N ALA A 47 -17.51 -39.82 -41.76
CA ALA A 47 -16.53 -39.81 -40.68
C ALA A 47 -15.70 -38.51 -40.67
N ILE A 48 -15.30 -38.01 -41.84
CA ILE A 48 -14.56 -36.75 -41.98
C ILE A 48 -15.43 -35.55 -41.57
N ILE A 49 -16.72 -35.55 -41.91
CA ILE A 49 -17.67 -34.50 -41.49
C ILE A 49 -17.83 -34.47 -39.96
N ILE A 50 -17.93 -35.63 -39.32
CA ILE A 50 -18.05 -35.70 -37.86
C ILE A 50 -16.75 -35.21 -37.19
N ALA A 51 -15.59 -35.61 -37.71
CA ALA A 51 -14.30 -35.20 -37.17
C ALA A 51 -14.09 -33.68 -37.26
N THR A 52 -14.41 -33.09 -38.41
CA THR A 52 -14.29 -31.63 -38.63
C THR A 52 -15.26 -30.83 -37.77
N PHE A 53 -16.51 -31.29 -37.65
CA PHE A 53 -17.50 -30.67 -36.75
C PHE A 53 -17.10 -30.74 -35.28
N SER A 54 -16.63 -31.92 -34.83
CA SER A 54 -16.17 -32.12 -33.45
C SER A 54 -14.99 -31.20 -33.11
N PHE A 55 -14.01 -31.10 -34.02
CA PHE A 55 -12.86 -30.22 -33.85
C PHE A 55 -13.29 -28.75 -33.67
N PHE A 56 -14.19 -28.26 -34.53
CA PHE A 56 -14.65 -26.87 -34.48
C PHE A 56 -15.45 -26.57 -33.20
N VAL A 57 -16.33 -27.48 -32.78
CA VAL A 57 -17.09 -27.34 -31.52
C VAL A 57 -16.16 -27.29 -30.32
N ILE A 58 -15.14 -28.14 -30.27
CA ILE A 58 -14.16 -28.15 -29.18
C ILE A 58 -13.35 -26.85 -29.19
N GLN A 59 -12.82 -26.43 -30.34
CA GLN A 59 -12.00 -25.22 -30.46
C GLN A 59 -12.76 -23.96 -30.02
N TYR A 60 -13.97 -23.74 -30.56
CA TYR A 60 -14.82 -22.60 -30.18
C TYR A 60 -15.11 -22.57 -28.67
N ARG A 61 -15.39 -23.74 -28.10
CA ARG A 61 -15.75 -23.85 -26.68
C ARG A 61 -14.53 -23.63 -25.78
N VAL A 62 -13.36 -24.14 -26.15
CA VAL A 62 -12.10 -23.92 -25.42
C VAL A 62 -11.73 -22.45 -25.45
N GLU A 63 -11.75 -21.81 -26.62
CA GLU A 63 -11.42 -20.39 -26.77
C GLU A 63 -12.34 -19.51 -25.92
N HIS A 64 -13.64 -19.74 -25.96
CA HIS A 64 -14.60 -18.98 -25.16
C HIS A 64 -14.52 -19.26 -23.66
N PHE A 65 -14.18 -20.49 -23.27
CA PHE A 65 -13.97 -20.86 -21.86
C PHE A 65 -12.72 -20.19 -21.29
N ILE A 66 -11.62 -20.20 -22.04
CA ILE A 66 -10.38 -19.53 -21.68
C ILE A 66 -10.60 -18.01 -21.63
N TYR A 67 -11.21 -17.41 -22.65
CA TYR A 67 -11.42 -15.96 -22.72
C TYR A 67 -12.25 -15.42 -21.55
N ARG A 68 -13.34 -16.09 -21.17
CA ARG A 68 -14.15 -15.68 -20.00
C ARG A 68 -13.41 -15.86 -18.67
N GLY A 69 -12.58 -16.90 -18.55
CA GLY A 69 -11.77 -17.14 -17.35
C GLY A 69 -10.71 -16.05 -17.18
N VAL A 70 -10.01 -15.72 -18.26
CA VAL A 70 -8.96 -14.70 -18.28
C VAL A 70 -9.54 -13.30 -18.12
N LYS A 71 -10.64 -12.96 -18.79
CA LYS A 71 -11.27 -11.62 -18.69
C LYS A 71 -11.73 -11.28 -17.27
N LYS A 72 -12.23 -12.27 -16.52
CA LYS A 72 -12.66 -12.05 -15.12
C LYS A 72 -11.48 -11.75 -14.20
N ILE A 73 -10.32 -12.34 -14.47
CA ILE A 73 -9.07 -12.09 -13.74
C ILE A 73 -8.46 -10.75 -14.18
N TYR A 74 -8.56 -10.40 -15.47
CA TYR A 74 -8.17 -9.11 -16.00
C TYR A 74 -8.93 -7.96 -15.33
N ASP A 75 -10.24 -8.05 -15.18
CA ASP A 75 -11.04 -6.99 -14.53
C ASP A 75 -10.72 -6.84 -13.03
N ASP A 76 -10.40 -7.94 -12.32
CA ASP A 76 -10.01 -7.91 -10.91
C ASP A 76 -8.58 -7.36 -10.70
N VAL A 77 -7.68 -7.51 -11.68
CA VAL A 77 -6.26 -7.10 -11.61
C VAL A 77 -6.00 -5.75 -12.27
N SER A 78 -6.82 -5.34 -13.25
CA SER A 78 -6.80 -4.04 -13.94
C SER A 78 -6.91 -2.83 -13.00
N LEU A 79 -7.41 -3.04 -11.77
CA LEU A 79 -7.42 -2.04 -10.71
C LEU A 79 -6.03 -1.75 -10.12
N LEU A 80 -5.00 -2.53 -10.50
CA LEU A 80 -3.61 -2.39 -10.07
C LEU A 80 -2.72 -2.27 -11.31
N ASP A 81 -1.99 -1.17 -11.39
CA ASP A 81 -1.11 -0.74 -12.48
C ASP A 81 -0.33 -1.90 -13.14
N SER A 82 -0.58 -2.13 -14.43
CA SER A 82 -0.36 -3.39 -15.15
C SER A 82 1.03 -3.58 -15.75
N SER A 83 1.96 -2.67 -15.49
CA SER A 83 3.27 -2.64 -16.15
C SER A 83 4.25 -3.72 -15.68
N THR A 84 4.10 -4.29 -14.48
CA THR A 84 5.06 -5.28 -13.93
C THR A 84 4.69 -6.75 -14.19
N PHE A 85 3.45 -7.04 -14.60
CA PHE A 85 2.97 -8.43 -14.76
C PHE A 85 3.48 -9.13 -16.03
N ILE A 86 3.96 -8.37 -17.03
CA ILE A 86 4.21 -8.89 -18.38
C ILE A 86 5.53 -9.67 -18.50
N SER A 87 6.44 -9.56 -17.52
CA SER A 87 7.81 -10.06 -17.66
C SER A 87 8.06 -11.50 -17.18
N GLN A 88 7.05 -12.22 -16.69
CA GLN A 88 7.24 -13.57 -16.14
C GLN A 88 6.82 -14.66 -17.14
N PRO A 89 7.64 -15.71 -17.35
CA PRO A 89 7.33 -16.79 -18.28
C PRO A 89 6.06 -17.52 -17.81
N ILE A 90 5.06 -17.60 -18.69
CA ILE A 90 3.80 -18.29 -18.41
C ILE A 90 4.09 -19.77 -18.20
N THR A 91 4.05 -20.24 -16.96
CA THR A 91 4.21 -21.66 -16.63
C THR A 91 3.01 -22.46 -17.15
N THR A 92 3.23 -23.65 -17.69
CA THR A 92 2.15 -24.53 -18.18
C THR A 92 1.18 -24.98 -17.08
N ASP A 93 1.60 -24.92 -15.81
CA ASP A 93 0.77 -25.26 -14.67
C ASP A 93 -0.05 -24.06 -14.16
N MET A 94 -1.37 -24.15 -14.36
CA MET A 94 -2.33 -23.15 -13.87
C MET A 94 -2.33 -22.99 -12.34
N ALA A 95 -1.99 -24.04 -11.59
CA ALA A 95 -1.91 -23.95 -10.13
C ALA A 95 -0.74 -23.05 -9.68
N THR A 96 0.41 -23.19 -10.35
CA THR A 96 1.60 -22.37 -10.11
C THR A 96 1.35 -20.91 -10.47
N LEU A 97 0.79 -20.63 -11.66
CA LEU A 97 0.46 -19.25 -12.06
C LEU A 97 -0.54 -18.59 -11.09
N THR A 98 -1.59 -19.31 -10.68
CA THR A 98 -2.59 -18.78 -9.73
C THR A 98 -1.95 -18.41 -8.39
N ARG A 99 -0.98 -19.22 -7.92
CA ARG A 99 -0.27 -18.97 -6.67
C ARG A 99 0.64 -17.75 -6.76
N GLU A 100 1.35 -17.58 -7.88
CA GLU A 100 2.24 -16.44 -8.10
C GLU A 100 1.48 -15.12 -8.21
N VAL A 101 0.39 -15.09 -8.99
CA VAL A 101 -0.51 -13.93 -9.07
C VAL A 101 -1.09 -13.57 -7.70
N LYS A 102 -1.55 -14.58 -6.93
CA LYS A 102 -2.08 -14.34 -5.58
C LYS A 102 -1.02 -13.79 -4.63
N LYS A 103 0.22 -14.31 -4.70
CA LYS A 103 1.35 -13.82 -3.89
C LYS A 103 1.70 -12.38 -4.27
N PHE A 104 1.78 -12.06 -5.55
CA PHE A 104 2.03 -10.71 -6.03
C PHE A 104 0.95 -9.73 -5.57
N ALA A 105 -0.33 -10.08 -5.76
CA ALA A 105 -1.45 -9.24 -5.32
C ALA A 105 -1.43 -9.01 -3.80
N THR A 106 -1.08 -10.03 -3.01
CA THR A 106 -0.95 -9.90 -1.55
C THR A 106 0.21 -8.98 -1.17
N ASN A 107 1.38 -9.16 -1.79
CA ASN A 107 2.55 -8.32 -1.53
C ASN A 107 2.29 -6.85 -1.91
N LYS A 108 1.67 -6.61 -3.08
CA LYS A 108 1.31 -5.25 -3.49
C LYS A 108 0.26 -4.62 -2.58
N LYS A 109 -0.70 -5.40 -2.09
CA LYS A 109 -1.66 -4.91 -1.10
C LYS A 109 -0.95 -4.45 0.18
N ILE A 110 -0.02 -5.25 0.72
CA ILE A 110 0.75 -4.89 1.92
C ILE A 110 1.60 -3.63 1.67
N GLU A 111 2.22 -3.54 0.50
CA GLU A 111 3.00 -2.36 0.11
C GLU A 111 2.14 -1.10 0.05
N ILE A 112 0.97 -1.17 -0.59
CA ILE A 112 0.00 -0.05 -0.65
C ILE A 112 -0.49 0.33 0.75
N GLU A 113 -0.80 -0.64 1.61
CA GLU A 113 -1.20 -0.39 3.00
C GLU A 113 -0.07 0.31 3.77
N THR A 114 1.17 -0.14 3.60
CA THR A 114 2.35 0.48 4.23
C THR A 114 2.56 1.91 3.75
N LEU A 115 2.41 2.17 2.44
CA LEU A 115 2.49 3.50 1.86
C LEU A 115 1.37 4.41 2.38
N LYS A 116 0.14 3.90 2.50
CA LYS A 116 -0.99 4.65 3.07
C LYS A 116 -0.74 5.05 4.51
N VAL A 117 -0.27 4.12 5.35
CA VAL A 117 0.07 4.40 6.75
C VAL A 117 1.15 5.47 6.84
N ARG A 118 2.19 5.40 5.98
CA ARG A 118 3.24 6.43 5.92
C ARG A 118 2.70 7.80 5.52
N GLU A 119 1.82 7.85 4.52
CA GLU A 119 1.23 9.10 4.06
C GLU A 119 0.28 9.70 5.11
N GLU A 120 -0.48 8.87 5.81
CA GLU A 120 -1.33 9.29 6.93
C GLU A 120 -0.49 9.87 8.07
N TYR A 121 0.59 9.17 8.47
CA TYR A 121 1.54 9.68 9.45
C TYR A 121 2.14 11.03 9.03
N ARG A 122 2.59 11.16 7.76
CA ARG A 122 3.14 12.41 7.23
C ARG A 122 2.11 13.55 7.28
N ARG A 123 0.86 13.27 6.90
CA ARG A 123 -0.23 14.25 6.95
C ARG A 123 -0.55 14.69 8.38
N GLU A 124 -0.65 13.74 9.31
CA GLU A 124 -0.89 14.03 10.74
C GLU A 124 0.26 14.85 11.33
N PHE A 125 1.51 14.44 11.07
CA PHE A 125 2.71 15.15 11.51
C PHE A 125 2.73 16.60 11.00
N MET A 126 2.54 16.83 9.69
CA MET A 126 2.48 18.17 9.13
C MET A 126 1.33 19.01 9.73
N GLY A 127 0.18 18.37 10.00
CA GLY A 127 -0.95 19.02 10.67
C GLY A 127 -0.60 19.48 12.09
N ASN A 128 0.03 18.60 12.88
CA ASN A 128 0.45 18.87 14.25
C ASN A 128 1.49 19.99 14.29
N VAL A 129 2.52 19.91 13.43
CA VAL A 129 3.54 20.96 13.30
C VAL A 129 2.93 22.31 12.95
N SER A 130 2.00 22.34 11.99
CA SER A 130 1.31 23.57 11.61
C SER A 130 0.51 24.17 12.78
N HIS A 131 -0.13 23.33 13.59
CA HIS A 131 -0.87 23.76 14.78
C HIS A 131 0.05 24.30 15.89
N GLU A 132 1.13 23.60 16.18
CA GLU A 132 2.11 23.98 17.20
C GLU A 132 2.85 25.26 16.84
N LEU A 133 3.09 25.54 15.55
CA LEU A 133 3.68 26.81 15.08
C LEU A 133 2.68 27.98 15.10
N LYS A 134 1.43 27.72 14.71
CA LYS A 134 0.38 28.76 14.59
C LYS A 134 0.09 29.46 15.91
N THR A 135 0.05 28.72 17.01
CA THR A 135 -0.28 29.25 18.34
C THR A 135 0.72 30.30 18.85
N PRO A 136 2.04 30.02 18.94
CA PRO A 136 3.02 31.02 19.32
C PRO A 136 3.13 32.15 18.28
N LEU A 137 2.99 31.86 16.97
CA LEU A 137 2.99 32.90 15.94
C LEU A 137 1.89 33.95 16.15
N PHE A 138 0.65 33.53 16.37
CA PHE A 138 -0.45 34.47 16.65
C PHE A 138 -0.31 35.17 17.99
N THR A 139 0.30 34.50 18.97
CA THR A 139 0.60 35.10 20.29
C THR A 139 1.62 36.25 20.14
N VAL A 140 2.72 36.01 19.40
CA VAL A 140 3.73 37.03 19.08
C VAL A 140 3.07 38.19 18.33
N GLN A 141 2.34 37.89 17.26
CA GLN A 141 1.65 38.90 16.46
C GLN A 141 0.70 39.75 17.30
N GLY A 142 -0.16 39.12 18.12
CA GLY A 142 -1.13 39.84 18.95
C GLY A 142 -0.47 40.76 19.99
N TYR A 143 0.61 40.31 20.64
CA TYR A 143 1.34 41.15 21.59
C TYR A 143 2.09 42.30 20.92
N LEU A 144 2.70 42.06 19.75
CA LEU A 144 3.34 43.11 18.97
C LEU A 144 2.32 44.15 18.46
N SER A 145 1.18 43.71 17.90
CA SER A 145 0.10 44.60 17.48
C SER A 145 -0.41 45.45 18.64
N THR A 146 -0.60 44.88 19.82
CA THR A 146 -1.03 45.65 21.01
C THR A 146 -0.03 46.74 21.39
N VAL A 147 1.27 46.46 21.26
CA VAL A 147 2.34 47.44 21.53
C VAL A 147 2.40 48.53 20.47
N LEU A 148 2.10 48.21 19.21
CA LEU A 148 2.10 49.15 18.09
C LEU A 148 0.85 50.05 18.06
N ASP A 149 -0.32 49.48 18.31
CA ASP A 149 -1.61 50.16 18.21
C ASP A 149 -1.97 50.94 19.48
N GLY A 150 -1.43 50.52 20.63
CA GLY A 150 -1.72 51.14 21.93
C GLY A 150 -0.86 52.38 22.20
N ASP A 151 -1.49 53.47 22.67
CA ASP A 151 -0.81 54.57 23.37
C ASP A 151 -0.31 54.09 24.75
N MET A 152 0.63 53.13 24.73
CA MET A 152 1.17 52.49 25.94
C MET A 152 2.14 53.44 26.64
N LYS A 153 1.59 54.47 27.31
CA LYS A 153 2.37 55.40 28.15
C LYS A 153 3.07 54.69 29.31
N ASP A 154 2.53 53.57 29.75
CA ASP A 154 3.12 52.69 30.75
C ASP A 154 4.26 51.85 30.16
N LYS A 155 5.49 52.14 30.61
CA LYS A 155 6.71 51.43 30.21
C LYS A 155 6.75 50.00 30.74
N ASP A 156 6.21 49.74 31.93
CA ASP A 156 6.23 48.41 32.56
C ASP A 156 5.27 47.47 31.84
N LEU A 157 4.09 47.96 31.47
CA LEU A 157 3.16 47.19 30.66
C LEU A 157 3.77 46.88 29.29
N ARG A 158 4.35 47.86 28.59
CA ARG A 158 5.02 47.64 27.29
C ARG A 158 6.11 46.56 27.38
N LYS A 159 6.95 46.63 28.43
CA LYS A 159 8.00 45.63 28.68
C LYS A 159 7.40 44.24 28.87
N LYS A 160 6.31 44.11 29.62
CA LYS A 160 5.61 42.84 29.84
C LYS A 160 5.07 42.23 28.53
N TYR A 161 4.51 43.04 27.64
CA TYR A 161 4.03 42.57 26.33
C TYR A 161 5.19 42.11 25.43
N LEU A 162 6.28 42.89 25.37
CA LEU A 162 7.49 42.50 24.63
C LEU A 162 8.12 41.20 25.15
N GLN A 163 8.18 41.01 26.47
CA GLN A 163 8.64 39.76 27.08
C GLN A 163 7.73 38.56 26.75
N ARG A 164 6.42 38.80 26.57
CA ARG A 164 5.51 37.73 26.16
C ARG A 164 5.67 37.37 24.69
N ALA A 165 5.94 38.37 23.84
CA ALA A 165 6.31 38.13 22.44
C ALA A 165 7.64 37.38 22.33
N GLU A 166 8.66 37.78 23.08
CA GLU A 166 9.96 37.06 23.15
C GLU A 166 9.78 35.58 23.48
N LYS A 167 9.00 35.26 24.53
CA LYS A 167 8.70 33.85 24.88
C LYS A 167 8.01 33.08 23.75
N GLY A 168 7.18 33.74 22.96
CA GLY A 168 6.55 33.14 21.78
C GLY A 168 7.57 32.83 20.69
N VAL A 169 8.56 33.71 20.49
CA VAL A 169 9.67 33.49 19.55
C VAL A 169 10.57 32.35 20.04
N GLU A 170 10.92 32.31 21.33
CA GLU A 170 11.66 31.17 21.91
C GLU A 170 10.94 29.85 21.67
N ARG A 171 9.61 29.81 21.86
CA ARG A 171 8.81 28.62 21.57
C ARG A 171 8.88 28.19 20.10
N LEU A 172 8.85 29.15 19.17
CA LEU A 172 9.02 28.87 17.74
C LEU A 172 10.40 28.29 17.43
N ILE A 173 11.46 28.82 18.04
CA ILE A 173 12.83 28.32 17.88
C ILE A 173 12.91 26.85 18.30
N TYR A 174 12.41 26.51 19.49
CA TYR A 174 12.41 25.11 19.96
C TYR A 174 11.67 24.16 19.00
N ILE A 175 10.53 24.57 18.45
CA ILE A 175 9.80 23.74 17.47
C ILE A 175 10.63 23.53 16.20
N VAL A 176 11.33 24.57 15.72
CA VAL A 176 12.20 24.46 14.54
C VAL A 176 13.40 23.55 14.80
N GLU A 177 14.01 23.64 15.98
CA GLU A 177 15.10 22.75 16.41
C GLU A 177 14.65 21.29 16.49
N ASP A 178 13.47 21.04 17.05
CA ASP A 178 12.89 19.70 17.09
C ASP A 178 12.66 19.14 15.67
N LEU A 179 12.17 19.96 14.74
CA LEU A 179 11.99 19.58 13.34
C LEU A 179 13.32 19.26 12.64
N ASP A 180 14.35 20.07 12.87
CA ASP A 180 15.69 19.83 12.33
C ASP A 180 16.28 18.51 12.86
N MET A 181 16.09 18.23 14.16
CA MET A 181 16.49 16.96 14.75
C MET A 181 15.76 15.76 14.12
N ILE A 182 14.43 15.82 13.99
CA ILE A 182 13.64 14.75 13.34
C ILE A 182 14.11 14.54 11.90
N SER A 183 14.35 15.62 11.15
CA SER A 183 14.83 15.59 9.77
C SER A 183 16.18 14.86 9.66
N LYS A 184 17.12 15.16 10.56
CA LYS A 184 18.43 14.47 10.65
C LYS A 184 18.28 12.99 10.98
N LEU A 185 17.35 12.64 11.88
CA LEU A 185 17.05 11.23 12.22
C LEU A 185 16.48 10.47 11.01
N GLU A 186 15.55 11.07 10.24
CA GLU A 186 14.94 10.41 9.07
C GLU A 186 15.92 10.22 7.90
N MET A 187 16.83 11.18 7.68
CA MET A 187 17.86 11.07 6.64
C MET A 187 18.92 9.99 6.95
N GLY A 188 18.96 9.48 8.19
CA GLY A 188 20.00 8.56 8.64
C GLY A 188 21.38 9.20 8.72
N ASP A 189 21.47 10.52 8.62
CA ASP A 189 22.71 11.30 8.67
C ASP A 189 23.12 11.62 10.11
N LEU A 190 23.10 10.58 10.95
CA LEU A 190 23.68 10.63 12.29
C LEU A 190 25.11 10.12 12.18
N ASN A 191 26.03 11.02 11.81
CA ASN A 191 27.45 10.74 11.93
C ASN A 191 27.82 10.73 13.42
N LEU A 192 27.67 9.57 14.06
CA LEU A 192 28.02 9.36 15.45
C LEU A 192 29.53 9.26 15.60
N ASP A 193 30.12 10.21 16.32
CA ASP A 193 31.52 10.17 16.71
C ASP A 193 31.67 9.49 18.08
N TYR A 194 32.22 8.29 18.08
CA TYR A 194 32.41 7.51 19.30
C TYR A 194 33.74 7.86 19.94
N SER A 195 33.68 8.38 21.16
CA SER A 195 34.86 8.69 21.97
C SER A 195 34.71 8.15 23.39
N SER A 196 35.84 7.92 24.08
CA SER A 196 35.84 7.66 25.51
C SER A 196 35.71 8.97 26.25
N PHE A 197 34.71 9.08 27.14
CA PHE A 197 34.45 10.29 27.92
C PHE A 197 34.08 9.93 29.36
N ASN A 198 34.23 10.90 30.27
CA ASN A 198 33.81 10.76 31.66
C ASN A 198 32.31 11.08 31.79
N ILE A 199 31.49 10.07 32.03
CA ILE A 199 30.05 10.26 32.23
C ILE A 199 29.73 11.15 33.43
N LEU A 200 30.55 11.14 34.48
CA LEU A 200 30.34 11.94 35.68
C LEU A 200 30.47 13.43 35.39
N GLU A 201 31.44 13.80 34.56
CA GLU A 201 31.65 15.18 34.11
C GLU A 201 30.48 15.68 33.25
N VAL A 202 29.99 14.84 32.34
CA VAL A 202 28.80 15.17 31.53
C VAL A 202 27.58 15.39 32.41
N VAL A 203 27.35 14.51 33.39
CA VAL A 203 26.22 14.64 34.32
C VAL A 203 26.36 15.91 35.17
N GLN A 204 27.55 16.23 35.67
CA GLN A 204 27.78 17.46 36.42
C GLN A 204 27.53 18.71 35.57
N ASN A 205 28.03 18.73 34.32
CA ASN A 205 27.77 19.83 33.39
C ASN A 205 26.26 20.04 33.15
N VAL A 206 25.48 18.97 33.11
CA VAL A 206 24.01 19.05 33.00
C VAL A 206 23.38 19.58 34.29
N PHE A 207 23.88 19.20 35.47
CA PHE A 207 23.41 19.75 36.74
C PHE A 207 23.64 21.27 36.80
N ASP A 208 24.84 21.72 36.46
CA ASP A 208 25.22 23.14 36.47
C ASP A 208 24.37 23.95 35.47
N LEU A 209 24.12 23.39 34.27
CA LEU A 209 23.24 24.00 33.26
C LEU A 209 21.80 24.20 33.79
N LEU A 210 21.31 23.25 34.58
CA LEU A 210 19.93 23.23 35.08
C LEU A 210 19.74 23.89 36.44
N GLU A 211 20.82 24.17 37.18
CA GLU A 211 20.81 24.70 38.55
C GLU A 211 19.90 25.93 38.68
N MET A 212 20.12 26.95 37.84
CA MET A 212 19.33 28.18 37.87
C MET A 212 17.84 27.95 37.55
N GLN A 213 17.51 26.96 36.71
CA GLN A 213 16.12 26.63 36.39
C GLN A 213 15.46 25.83 37.52
N ALA A 214 16.21 24.93 38.16
CA ALA A 214 15.78 24.12 39.28
C ALA A 214 15.49 24.99 40.51
N ASP A 215 16.35 25.94 40.82
CA ASP A 215 16.17 26.91 41.91
C ASP A 215 14.92 27.76 41.72
N LYS A 216 14.68 28.28 40.51
CA LYS A 216 13.46 29.05 40.17
C LYS A 216 12.18 28.24 40.39
N LYS A 217 12.27 26.90 40.35
CA LYS A 217 11.14 25.97 40.51
C LYS A 217 11.14 25.22 41.85
N ASN A 218 12.07 25.51 42.77
CA ASN A 218 12.28 24.78 44.02
C ASN A 218 12.44 23.26 43.83
N ILE A 219 13.19 22.85 42.80
CA ILE A 219 13.52 21.45 42.51
C ILE A 219 14.95 21.20 42.96
N ILE A 220 15.19 20.10 43.69
CA ILE A 220 16.53 19.72 44.14
C ILE A 220 17.08 18.65 43.19
N LEU A 221 18.26 18.89 42.63
CA LEU A 221 18.99 17.93 41.81
C LEU A 221 19.99 17.17 42.70
N MET A 222 19.91 15.83 42.71
CA MET A 222 20.82 14.97 43.48
C MET A 222 21.22 13.73 42.70
N LEU A 223 22.46 13.28 42.90
CA LEU A 223 22.91 11.96 42.46
C LEU A 223 22.54 10.91 43.51
N ASP A 224 22.03 9.77 43.05
CA ASP A 224 21.61 8.65 43.92
C ASP A 224 22.78 8.10 44.78
N ARG A 225 24.00 8.14 44.23
CA ARG A 225 25.22 7.71 44.93
C ARG A 225 26.35 8.70 44.69
N ARG A 226 27.29 8.73 45.63
CA ARG A 226 28.60 9.34 45.42
C ARG A 226 29.43 8.40 44.55
N TYR A 227 29.80 8.88 43.38
CA TYR A 227 30.66 8.21 42.42
C TYR A 227 32.05 8.85 42.44
#